data_AF-A0A960HKR8-F1
#
_entry.id   AF-A0A960HKR8-F1
#
_cell.length_a   1.000
_cell.length_b   1.000
_cell.length_c   1.000
_cell.angle_alpha   90.00
_cell.angle_beta   90.00
_cell.angle_gamma   90.00
#
_symmetry.space_group_name_H-M   'P 1'
#
loop_
_entity.id
_entity.type
_entity.pdbx_description
1 polymer ?
#
loop_
_entity_poly.entity_id
_entity_poly.type
_entity_poly.pdbx_seq_one_letter_code
_entity_poly.pdbx_strand_id
1 'polypeptide(L)'
;MRRSVAVVAVAMAVLASACSSDGDDAGTGPAVDEATVVQAAEVLQGAPEAGACDDSDEAACLLPWPNDRFTRADADAATGRRVDLPADGMPANAEGLGIDPAEWNRNDGFSPVSHLITVVEDLDPVASDLPVVTDIGAGGDGLIVVEASEGPDPTVPAWAELDANAPDPSTAPLLIVPAVALAEGRTYVVGLRGLVRTDGSEVEPSAAFQAQMDDPDDRSQAIFDVLAGQGWDPAELDLAWSFTVGSADDLSGRLRHMWAETSAEVGEGAPPFTVDEVTVEGPARIVRGTFEMPRYLTGDGGPGTVLANEGDPDGLPEADGTMDASYLCLLPDGANSRDRSQASDVSTVIYGHGLLGSREEATGLGSLGVTVGLAFCALDFIGMSTADVEAIVDSFSDLTAFRTVPDRLQQGHLGFLLLGRLIASAEGFATDPAFQDPFGAPILAGSIAYLGASQGGILGGAPSSLAEDWDRSILAVGGMGYNLLLRRSIEFDEFLPALEASYPDPVDQAMLPDLLEQLWQRGENAAYAQHL
;
A
#
# COMPACT_ATOMS: atom_id res chain seq x y z
N MET A 1 -16.58 -52.21 25.36
CA MET A 1 -15.88 -51.61 24.20
C MET A 1 -15.57 -50.17 24.54
N ARG A 2 -14.34 -49.91 24.98
CA ARG A 2 -13.77 -48.58 25.29
C ARG A 2 -12.59 -48.38 24.34
N ARG A 3 -12.56 -47.25 23.62
CA ARG A 3 -11.40 -46.69 22.90
C ARG A 3 -11.50 -45.18 23.18
N SER A 4 -10.81 -44.62 24.17
CA SER A 4 -9.36 -44.40 24.33
C SER A 4 -8.79 -43.47 23.25
N VAL A 5 -8.72 -42.20 23.66
CA VAL A 5 -7.92 -41.10 23.12
C VAL A 5 -6.44 -41.51 23.11
N ALA A 6 -5.74 -41.21 22.02
CA ALA A 6 -4.29 -41.31 21.94
C ALA A 6 -3.74 -39.97 21.42
N VAL A 7 -3.17 -39.22 22.36
CA VAL A 7 -2.24 -38.11 22.11
C VAL A 7 -0.90 -38.73 21.75
N VAL A 8 -0.33 -38.34 20.60
CA VAL A 8 1.04 -38.71 20.21
C VAL A 8 1.88 -37.45 20.27
N ALA A 9 2.73 -37.38 21.29
CA ALA A 9 3.86 -36.47 21.35
C ALA A 9 5.02 -37.09 20.57
N VAL A 10 5.58 -36.35 19.60
CA VAL A 10 6.84 -36.69 18.95
C VAL A 10 7.88 -35.67 19.39
N ALA A 11 8.82 -36.14 20.21
CA ALA A 11 10.11 -35.50 20.41
C ALA A 11 11.05 -36.03 19.33
N MET A 12 11.76 -35.16 18.61
CA MET A 12 12.94 -35.55 17.84
C MET A 12 14.14 -34.74 18.30
N ALA A 13 15.19 -35.50 18.60
CA ALA A 13 16.45 -35.08 19.17
C ALA A 13 17.42 -34.59 18.10
N VAL A 14 18.15 -33.53 18.44
CA VAL A 14 19.33 -33.02 17.74
C VAL A 14 20.43 -34.08 17.76
N LEU A 15 20.92 -34.48 16.59
CA LEU A 15 22.18 -35.22 16.43
C LEU A 15 23.09 -34.40 15.53
N ALA A 16 24.03 -33.70 16.15
CA ALA A 16 25.20 -33.15 15.49
C ALA A 16 26.14 -34.31 15.12
N SER A 17 26.43 -34.45 13.82
CA SER A 17 27.53 -35.28 13.34
C SER A 17 28.41 -34.44 12.42
N ALA A 18 29.52 -33.97 12.96
CA ALA A 18 30.65 -33.48 12.21
C ALA A 18 31.34 -34.66 11.50
N CYS A 19 31.49 -34.57 10.18
CA CYS A 19 32.43 -35.37 9.41
C CYS A 19 33.14 -34.45 8.41
N SER A 20 34.44 -34.27 8.66
CA SER A 20 35.41 -33.72 7.71
C SER A 20 35.69 -34.76 6.62
N SER A 21 35.71 -34.31 5.37
CA SER A 21 36.47 -34.94 4.30
C SER A 21 36.81 -33.90 3.22
N ASP A 22 38.10 -33.64 3.08
CA ASP A 22 38.73 -32.90 1.98
C ASP A 22 38.46 -33.56 0.61
N GLY A 23 38.31 -32.75 -0.45
CA GLY A 23 38.39 -33.22 -1.84
C GLY A 23 37.70 -32.33 -2.89
N ASP A 24 38.40 -31.26 -3.28
CA ASP A 24 38.54 -30.61 -4.60
C ASP A 24 37.33 -30.16 -5.47
N ASP A 25 37.34 -28.85 -5.71
CA ASP A 25 37.08 -28.09 -6.95
C ASP A 25 35.74 -28.27 -7.69
N ALA A 26 34.78 -27.42 -7.31
CA ALA A 26 33.92 -26.71 -8.25
C ALA A 26 33.96 -25.22 -7.88
N GLY A 27 34.10 -24.35 -8.89
CA GLY A 27 34.35 -22.92 -8.74
C GLY A 27 33.40 -22.25 -7.76
N THR A 28 33.96 -21.76 -6.67
CA THR A 28 33.31 -20.82 -5.77
C THR A 28 34.16 -19.57 -5.84
N GLY A 29 33.56 -18.46 -6.30
CA GLY A 29 34.10 -17.13 -6.01
C GLY A 29 34.37 -17.01 -4.51
N PRO A 30 35.22 -16.07 -4.07
CA PRO A 30 35.50 -15.92 -2.64
C PRO A 30 34.17 -15.69 -1.92
N ALA A 31 33.76 -16.65 -1.08
CA ALA A 31 32.59 -16.49 -0.24
C ALA A 31 32.82 -15.27 0.64
N VAL A 32 32.00 -14.23 0.44
CA VAL A 32 32.02 -13.03 1.26
C VAL A 32 31.63 -13.42 2.67
N ASP A 33 32.41 -13.01 3.67
CA ASP A 33 32.11 -13.38 5.05
C ASP A 33 30.91 -12.58 5.59
N GLU A 34 30.22 -13.15 6.58
CA GLU A 34 29.03 -12.57 7.19
C GLU A 34 29.28 -11.14 7.71
N ALA A 35 30.49 -10.87 8.22
CA ALA A 35 30.88 -9.56 8.71
C ALA A 35 30.93 -8.50 7.59
N THR A 36 31.35 -8.89 6.39
CA THR A 36 31.36 -7.99 5.22
C THR A 36 29.94 -7.68 4.77
N VAL A 37 29.04 -8.67 4.75
CA VAL A 37 27.61 -8.44 4.43
C VAL A 37 26.95 -7.52 5.46
N VAL A 38 27.27 -7.67 6.74
CA VAL A 38 26.80 -6.76 7.81
C VAL A 38 27.27 -5.34 7.56
N GLN A 39 28.57 -5.17 7.28
CA GLN A 39 29.14 -3.85 7.00
C GLN A 39 28.53 -3.23 5.73
N ALA A 40 28.29 -4.03 4.71
CA ALA A 40 27.61 -3.60 3.50
C ALA A 40 26.17 -3.12 3.80
N ALA A 41 25.42 -3.87 4.61
CA ALA A 41 24.09 -3.45 5.05
C ALA A 41 24.13 -2.11 5.81
N GLU A 42 25.12 -1.90 6.68
CA GLU A 42 25.33 -0.61 7.36
C GLU A 42 25.62 0.55 6.38
N VAL A 43 26.42 0.31 5.34
CA VAL A 43 26.68 1.31 4.29
C VAL A 43 25.40 1.64 3.52
N LEU A 44 24.61 0.62 3.15
CA LEU A 44 23.37 0.80 2.40
C LEU A 44 22.28 1.51 3.20
N GLN A 45 22.33 1.47 4.53
CA GLN A 45 21.48 2.28 5.42
C GLN A 45 21.79 3.78 5.33
N GLY A 46 22.99 4.19 4.90
CA GLY A 46 23.29 5.58 4.58
C GLY A 46 22.62 6.04 3.28
N ALA A 47 22.19 7.29 3.23
CA ALA A 47 21.69 7.93 2.00
C ALA A 47 22.83 8.55 1.18
N PRO A 48 22.66 8.72 -0.15
CA PRO A 48 23.58 9.50 -0.96
C PRO A 48 23.48 11.01 -0.69
N GLU A 49 24.38 11.81 -1.28
CA GLU A 49 24.47 13.26 -1.00
C GLU A 49 23.34 14.09 -1.63
N ALA A 50 22.82 13.72 -2.81
CA ALA A 50 21.66 14.34 -3.46
C ALA A 50 21.13 13.50 -4.63
N GLY A 51 19.83 13.63 -4.92
CA GLY A 51 19.20 13.01 -6.08
C GLY A 51 19.60 13.64 -7.41
N ALA A 52 20.02 12.80 -8.35
CA ALA A 52 20.19 13.12 -9.77
C ALA A 52 19.76 11.91 -10.59
N CYS A 53 19.50 12.10 -11.89
CA CYS A 53 19.20 10.97 -12.78
C CYS A 53 20.23 9.85 -12.63
N ASP A 54 19.76 8.61 -12.67
CA ASP A 54 20.64 7.45 -12.72
C ASP A 54 21.00 7.19 -14.18
N ASP A 55 22.30 7.13 -14.47
CA ASP A 55 22.78 6.87 -15.84
C ASP A 55 22.91 5.35 -16.10
N SER A 56 22.65 4.49 -15.11
CA SER A 56 22.69 3.03 -15.29
C SER A 56 21.56 2.50 -16.16
N ASP A 57 20.40 3.16 -16.16
CA ASP A 57 19.28 2.95 -17.07
C ASP A 57 18.95 4.27 -17.79
N GLU A 58 19.44 4.40 -19.03
CA GLU A 58 19.33 5.64 -19.80
C GLU A 58 17.91 5.89 -20.35
N ALA A 59 16.94 4.98 -20.13
CA ALA A 59 15.60 5.10 -20.70
C ALA A 59 14.76 6.21 -20.05
N ALA A 60 14.93 6.45 -18.74
CA ALA A 60 14.32 7.57 -18.03
C ALA A 60 15.10 7.93 -16.76
N CYS A 61 15.03 9.20 -16.35
CA CYS A 61 15.81 9.73 -15.23
C CYS A 61 15.63 8.97 -13.91
N LEU A 62 14.41 8.48 -13.67
CA LEU A 62 14.02 7.82 -12.43
C LEU A 62 14.21 6.29 -12.47
N LEU A 63 14.77 5.74 -13.55
CA LEU A 63 15.07 4.32 -13.67
C LEU A 63 16.54 4.02 -13.32
N PRO A 64 16.86 2.82 -12.78
CA PRO A 64 15.90 1.83 -12.30
C PRO A 64 15.10 2.36 -11.10
N TRP A 65 13.85 1.94 -10.97
CA TRP A 65 12.93 2.37 -9.92
C TRP A 65 12.57 1.20 -8.99
N PRO A 66 12.25 1.44 -7.70
CA PRO A 66 12.73 2.56 -6.90
C PRO A 66 14.24 2.46 -6.70
N ASN A 67 14.90 3.57 -6.36
CA ASN A 67 16.36 3.59 -6.20
C ASN A 67 16.79 4.65 -5.18
N ASP A 68 17.60 4.23 -4.23
CA ASP A 68 18.13 5.06 -3.16
C ASP A 68 19.01 6.22 -3.64
N ARG A 69 19.46 6.19 -4.89
CA ARG A 69 20.06 7.36 -5.56
C ARG A 69 19.14 8.58 -5.49
N PHE A 70 17.83 8.39 -5.49
CA PHE A 70 16.84 9.46 -5.34
C PHE A 70 16.49 9.72 -3.87
N THR A 71 17.49 9.66 -2.99
CA THR A 71 17.34 10.00 -1.58
C THR A 71 18.48 10.89 -1.11
N ARG A 72 18.28 11.58 0.00
CA ARG A 72 19.28 12.39 0.69
C ARG A 72 19.31 12.05 2.17
N ALA A 73 20.45 12.27 2.82
CA ALA A 73 20.58 12.03 4.25
C ALA A 73 19.65 12.94 5.06
N ASP A 74 18.96 12.35 6.05
CA ASP A 74 18.13 13.06 7.01
C ASP A 74 18.18 12.33 8.35
N ALA A 75 18.93 12.89 9.30
CA ALA A 75 19.12 12.28 10.61
C ALA A 75 17.86 12.34 11.51
N ASP A 76 16.87 13.16 11.15
CA ASP A 76 15.61 13.28 11.90
C ASP A 76 14.56 12.28 11.38
N ALA A 77 14.73 11.75 10.16
CA ALA A 77 13.88 10.71 9.60
C ALA A 77 14.20 9.32 10.19
N ALA A 78 13.19 8.47 10.36
CA ALA A 78 13.35 7.16 11.02
C ALA A 78 14.27 6.20 10.24
N THR A 79 14.27 6.29 8.92
CA THR A 79 15.17 5.54 8.02
C THR A 79 16.55 6.20 7.85
N GLY A 80 16.79 7.36 8.44
CA GLY A 80 18.00 8.16 8.25
C GLY A 80 18.08 8.89 6.90
N ARG A 81 16.99 8.91 6.13
CA ARG A 81 16.94 9.51 4.79
C ARG A 81 15.59 10.11 4.46
N ARG A 82 15.56 10.93 3.40
CA ARG A 82 14.33 11.31 2.70
C ARG A 82 14.47 11.12 1.21
N VAL A 83 13.35 10.83 0.57
CA VAL A 83 13.23 10.85 -0.88
C VAL A 83 13.60 12.26 -1.40
N ASP A 84 14.33 12.30 -2.51
CA ASP A 84 14.89 13.49 -3.13
C ASP A 84 14.81 13.36 -4.66
N LEU A 85 13.59 13.23 -5.19
CA LEU A 85 13.34 13.15 -6.63
C LEU A 85 13.69 14.49 -7.29
N PRO A 86 14.48 14.51 -8.38
CA PRO A 86 14.83 15.72 -9.09
C PRO A 86 13.64 16.25 -9.89
N ALA A 87 13.25 17.50 -9.69
CA ALA A 87 12.11 18.12 -10.38
C ALA A 87 12.23 18.07 -11.92
N ASP A 88 13.44 18.27 -12.46
CA ASP A 88 13.71 18.20 -13.91
C ASP A 88 13.68 16.76 -14.46
N GLY A 89 13.66 15.76 -13.58
CA GLY A 89 13.59 14.33 -13.92
C GLY A 89 12.22 13.70 -13.72
N MET A 90 11.26 14.45 -13.18
CA MET A 90 9.88 13.98 -13.00
C MET A 90 9.14 13.92 -14.35
N PRO A 91 8.22 12.95 -14.54
CA PRO A 91 7.38 12.88 -15.72
C PRO A 91 6.68 14.21 -16.02
N ALA A 92 6.62 14.56 -17.31
CA ALA A 92 5.97 15.78 -17.77
C ALA A 92 4.74 15.45 -18.60
N ASN A 93 3.68 16.23 -18.40
CA ASN A 93 2.47 16.09 -19.21
C ASN A 93 2.70 16.57 -20.66
N ALA A 94 1.69 16.38 -21.52
CA ALA A 94 1.72 16.76 -22.93
C ALA A 94 1.88 18.27 -23.18
N GLU A 95 1.70 19.11 -22.15
CA GLU A 95 1.94 20.54 -22.18
C GLU A 95 3.36 20.93 -21.69
N GLY A 96 4.16 19.94 -21.27
CA GLY A 96 5.52 20.12 -20.74
C GLY A 96 5.55 20.54 -19.27
N LEU A 97 4.46 20.37 -18.52
CA LEU A 97 4.42 20.59 -17.09
C LEU A 97 4.90 19.32 -16.36
N GLY A 98 6.06 19.42 -15.72
CA GLY A 98 6.58 18.37 -14.84
C GLY A 98 5.79 18.27 -13.53
N ILE A 99 5.65 17.06 -13.01
CA ILE A 99 5.09 16.82 -11.67
C ILE A 99 6.01 17.45 -10.63
N ASP A 100 5.46 18.24 -9.69
CA ASP A 100 6.23 18.76 -8.57
C ASP A 100 6.49 17.64 -7.55
N PRO A 101 7.75 17.24 -7.30
CA PRO A 101 8.07 16.13 -6.40
C PRO A 101 7.96 16.51 -4.92
N ALA A 102 7.61 17.75 -4.56
CA ALA A 102 7.63 18.22 -3.17
C ALA A 102 6.89 17.29 -2.19
N GLU A 103 5.74 16.73 -2.60
CA GLU A 103 4.97 15.82 -1.74
C GLU A 103 5.60 14.43 -1.62
N TRP A 104 6.21 13.93 -2.69
CA TRP A 104 6.98 12.67 -2.67
C TRP A 104 8.24 12.80 -1.82
N ASN A 105 8.91 13.94 -1.90
CA ASN A 105 10.16 14.21 -1.18
C ASN A 105 9.97 14.42 0.33
N ARG A 106 8.72 14.35 0.83
CA ARG A 106 8.44 14.23 2.27
C ARG A 106 8.72 12.82 2.79
N ASN A 107 8.59 11.80 1.93
CA ASN A 107 8.72 10.41 2.32
C ASN A 107 10.12 10.10 2.84
N ASP A 108 10.21 9.21 3.83
CA ASP A 108 11.49 8.70 4.33
C ASP A 108 11.95 7.40 3.65
N GLY A 109 11.22 6.97 2.61
CA GLY A 109 11.58 5.86 1.75
C GLY A 109 10.56 5.60 0.64
N PHE A 110 10.68 4.44 0.01
CA PHE A 110 9.81 3.98 -1.06
C PHE A 110 8.70 3.05 -0.56
N SER A 111 7.76 2.71 -1.45
CA SER A 111 6.55 2.00 -1.11
C SER A 111 6.87 0.55 -0.76
N PRO A 112 6.19 -0.05 0.25
CA PRO A 112 6.33 -1.46 0.52
C PRO A 112 5.75 -2.34 -0.62
N VAL A 113 5.03 -1.76 -1.58
CA VAL A 113 4.45 -2.46 -2.74
C VAL A 113 4.95 -1.90 -4.07
N SER A 114 6.06 -1.15 -4.09
CA SER A 114 6.68 -0.69 -5.33
C SER A 114 6.98 -1.86 -6.27
N HIS A 115 6.62 -1.72 -7.54
CA HIS A 115 7.26 -2.47 -8.60
C HIS A 115 8.70 -2.01 -8.75
N LEU A 116 9.57 -2.94 -9.13
CA LEU A 116 10.94 -2.64 -9.50
C LEU A 116 11.00 -2.57 -11.03
N ILE A 117 11.33 -1.40 -11.56
CA ILE A 117 11.17 -1.08 -12.99
C ILE A 117 12.54 -0.75 -13.59
N THR A 118 12.81 -1.31 -14.77
CA THR A 118 13.95 -0.96 -15.62
C THR A 118 13.57 -1.21 -17.09
N VAL A 119 14.31 -0.63 -18.03
CA VAL A 119 14.13 -0.89 -19.47
C VAL A 119 15.39 -1.56 -20.02
N VAL A 120 15.20 -2.70 -20.67
CA VAL A 120 16.27 -3.41 -21.39
C VAL A 120 15.81 -3.61 -22.84
N GLU A 121 16.54 -3.00 -23.78
CA GLU A 121 16.18 -3.07 -25.20
C GLU A 121 16.12 -4.52 -25.71
N ASP A 122 15.03 -4.85 -26.40
CA ASP A 122 14.75 -6.14 -27.00
C ASP A 122 14.86 -7.32 -26.01
N LEU A 123 14.56 -7.14 -24.72
CA LEU A 123 14.65 -8.19 -23.70
C LEU A 123 13.76 -9.40 -24.03
N ASP A 124 14.31 -10.61 -23.87
CA ASP A 124 13.56 -11.87 -23.83
C ASP A 124 13.54 -12.41 -22.39
N PRO A 125 12.43 -12.23 -21.64
CA PRO A 125 12.33 -12.67 -20.25
C PRO A 125 12.49 -14.19 -20.07
N VAL A 126 12.14 -14.97 -21.09
CA VAL A 126 12.21 -16.44 -21.02
C VAL A 126 13.64 -16.90 -21.24
N ALA A 127 14.33 -16.34 -22.25
CA ALA A 127 15.73 -16.66 -22.50
C ALA A 127 16.66 -16.15 -21.37
N SER A 128 16.23 -15.09 -20.66
CA SER A 128 16.92 -14.52 -19.50
C SER A 128 16.65 -15.26 -18.18
N ASP A 129 15.89 -16.37 -18.21
CA ASP A 129 15.52 -17.15 -17.01
C ASP A 129 14.92 -16.27 -15.89
N LEU A 130 14.01 -15.34 -16.26
CA LEU A 130 13.31 -14.52 -15.28
C LEU A 130 12.08 -15.25 -14.70
N PRO A 131 11.82 -15.13 -13.39
CA PRO A 131 10.69 -15.80 -12.75
C PRO A 131 9.36 -15.26 -13.26
N VAL A 132 8.37 -16.14 -13.46
CA VAL A 132 7.04 -15.78 -14.00
C VAL A 132 5.95 -15.81 -12.92
N VAL A 133 4.87 -15.06 -13.13
CA VAL A 133 3.75 -14.97 -12.17
C VAL A 133 3.11 -16.33 -11.84
N THR A 134 3.19 -17.31 -12.74
CA THR A 134 2.68 -18.67 -12.50
C THR A 134 3.65 -19.56 -11.72
N ASP A 135 4.86 -19.09 -11.44
CA ASP A 135 5.91 -19.85 -10.75
C ASP A 135 6.86 -18.95 -9.91
N ILE A 136 6.27 -18.11 -9.06
CA ILE A 136 6.94 -17.06 -8.24
C ILE A 136 8.04 -17.62 -7.29
N GLY A 137 8.07 -18.94 -7.05
CA GLY A 137 9.01 -19.59 -6.12
C GLY A 137 9.86 -20.69 -6.74
N ALA A 138 9.73 -20.97 -8.05
CA ALA A 138 10.61 -21.90 -8.74
C ALA A 138 11.25 -21.22 -9.94
N GLY A 139 12.57 -21.06 -9.84
CA GLY A 139 13.42 -20.93 -11.02
C GLY A 139 13.60 -19.50 -11.50
N GLY A 140 14.87 -19.19 -11.66
CA GLY A 140 15.36 -18.02 -12.35
C GLY A 140 16.71 -17.64 -11.78
N ASP A 141 17.79 -18.00 -12.46
CA ASP A 141 19.12 -17.48 -12.13
C ASP A 141 19.28 -16.03 -12.59
N GLY A 142 18.29 -15.43 -13.29
CA GLY A 142 18.36 -14.10 -13.88
C GLY A 142 17.87 -12.93 -13.01
N LEU A 143 17.18 -13.19 -11.90
CA LEU A 143 16.73 -12.16 -10.94
C LEU A 143 16.94 -12.58 -9.50
N ILE A 144 17.44 -11.65 -8.68
CA ILE A 144 17.37 -11.72 -7.21
C ILE A 144 16.88 -10.40 -6.62
N VAL A 145 16.02 -10.51 -5.62
CA VAL A 145 15.63 -9.41 -4.73
C VAL A 145 15.95 -9.85 -3.31
N VAL A 146 16.74 -9.08 -2.58
CA VAL A 146 17.24 -9.49 -1.26
C VAL A 146 17.17 -8.34 -0.27
N GLU A 147 16.69 -8.59 0.94
CA GLU A 147 16.79 -7.67 2.07
C GLU A 147 18.25 -7.57 2.53
N ALA A 148 18.82 -6.38 2.56
CA ALA A 148 20.15 -6.15 3.12
C ALA A 148 20.13 -6.29 4.65
N SER A 149 20.20 -7.54 5.15
CA SER A 149 20.12 -7.88 6.58
C SER A 149 21.02 -9.07 6.96
N GLU A 150 21.20 -9.28 8.26
CA GLU A 150 21.96 -10.40 8.85
C GLU A 150 21.19 -11.74 8.87
N GLY A 151 19.98 -11.81 8.29
CA GLY A 151 19.05 -12.94 8.43
C GLY A 151 19.37 -14.18 7.55
N PRO A 152 18.88 -15.39 7.93
CA PRO A 152 19.25 -16.65 7.28
C PRO A 152 18.59 -16.91 5.90
N ASP A 153 17.63 -16.09 5.48
CA ASP A 153 17.04 -16.15 4.13
C ASP A 153 16.42 -14.78 3.78
N PRO A 154 17.24 -13.81 3.33
CA PRO A 154 16.77 -12.46 3.03
C PRO A 154 16.10 -12.34 1.65
N THR A 155 15.94 -13.43 0.90
CA THR A 155 15.41 -13.38 -0.48
C THR A 155 13.91 -13.08 -0.48
N VAL A 156 13.51 -12.11 -1.30
CA VAL A 156 12.12 -11.76 -1.53
C VAL A 156 11.62 -12.49 -2.78
N PRO A 157 10.56 -13.32 -2.69
CA PRO A 157 9.96 -13.92 -3.87
C PRO A 157 9.37 -12.81 -4.76
N ALA A 158 9.67 -12.86 -6.06
CA ALA A 158 9.19 -11.90 -7.04
C ALA A 158 8.96 -12.58 -8.40
N TRP A 159 8.15 -11.97 -9.25
CA TRP A 159 8.10 -12.32 -10.68
C TRP A 159 8.46 -11.12 -11.53
N ALA A 160 8.84 -11.35 -12.77
CA ALA A 160 9.12 -10.31 -13.73
C ALA A 160 8.29 -10.51 -15.02
N GLU A 161 7.85 -9.41 -15.60
CA GLU A 161 7.13 -9.39 -16.88
C GLU A 161 7.39 -8.08 -17.63
N LEU A 162 7.35 -8.11 -18.96
CA LEU A 162 7.34 -6.88 -19.74
C LEU A 162 5.95 -6.24 -19.66
N ASP A 163 5.89 -4.91 -19.56
CA ASP A 163 4.60 -4.19 -19.57
C ASP A 163 3.85 -4.48 -20.89
N ALA A 164 2.76 -5.23 -20.77
CA ALA A 164 1.91 -5.60 -21.90
C ALA A 164 1.19 -4.41 -22.56
N ASN A 165 1.20 -3.24 -21.89
CA ASN A 165 0.61 -2.01 -22.39
C ASN A 165 1.62 -1.13 -23.16
N ALA A 166 2.91 -1.50 -23.16
CA ALA A 166 3.91 -0.77 -23.92
C ALA A 166 3.59 -0.80 -25.43
N PRO A 167 3.55 0.35 -26.12
CA PRO A 167 3.23 0.42 -27.55
C PRO A 167 4.35 -0.16 -28.43
N ASP A 168 5.59 -0.11 -27.95
CA ASP A 168 6.76 -0.69 -28.60
C ASP A 168 7.32 -1.83 -27.74
N PRO A 169 7.19 -3.09 -28.19
CA PRO A 169 7.73 -4.23 -27.46
C PRO A 169 9.25 -4.23 -27.30
N SER A 170 10.00 -3.50 -28.15
CA SER A 170 11.47 -3.45 -28.08
C SER A 170 11.99 -2.61 -26.91
N THR A 171 11.16 -1.73 -26.37
CA THR A 171 11.50 -0.83 -25.23
C THR A 171 10.49 -0.97 -24.09
N ALA A 172 9.75 -2.08 -24.07
CA ALA A 172 8.79 -2.35 -23.02
C ALA A 172 9.49 -2.42 -21.66
N PRO A 173 9.04 -1.65 -20.65
CA PRO A 173 9.60 -1.73 -19.30
C PRO A 173 9.46 -3.13 -18.72
N LEU A 174 10.53 -3.62 -18.10
CA LEU A 174 10.52 -4.81 -17.25
C LEU A 174 9.94 -4.42 -15.89
N LEU A 175 8.81 -5.00 -15.53
CA LEU A 175 8.16 -4.87 -14.24
C LEU A 175 8.50 -6.09 -13.38
N ILE A 176 9.26 -5.88 -12.32
CA ILE A 176 9.53 -6.88 -11.29
C ILE A 176 8.60 -6.62 -10.12
N VAL A 177 7.80 -7.59 -9.74
CA VAL A 177 6.80 -7.43 -8.68
C VAL A 177 7.13 -8.35 -7.50
N PRO A 178 7.47 -7.78 -6.33
CA PRO A 178 7.53 -8.53 -5.09
C PRO A 178 6.19 -9.23 -4.79
N ALA A 179 6.24 -10.51 -4.44
CA ALA A 179 5.05 -11.31 -4.12
C ALA A 179 4.59 -11.17 -2.65
N VAL A 180 5.28 -10.32 -1.89
CA VAL A 180 4.98 -9.94 -0.52
C VAL A 180 5.13 -8.43 -0.39
N ALA A 181 4.39 -7.81 0.54
CA ALA A 181 4.70 -6.46 0.94
C ALA A 181 6.09 -6.44 1.58
N LEU A 182 6.94 -5.53 1.12
CA LEU A 182 8.28 -5.31 1.63
C LEU A 182 8.20 -4.70 3.04
N ALA A 183 9.16 -5.05 3.89
CA ALA A 183 9.14 -4.68 5.30
C ALA A 183 9.48 -3.20 5.50
N GLU A 184 8.81 -2.58 6.47
CA GLU A 184 8.96 -1.15 6.81
C GLU A 184 10.40 -0.83 7.23
N GLY A 185 10.94 0.26 6.71
CA GLY A 185 12.28 0.75 7.05
C GLY A 185 13.43 -0.17 6.64
N ARG A 186 13.19 -1.15 5.77
CA ARG A 186 14.23 -2.09 5.30
C ARG A 186 14.80 -1.67 3.95
N THR A 187 16.08 -1.97 3.76
CA THR A 187 16.79 -1.76 2.51
C THR A 187 16.86 -3.06 1.73
N TYR A 188 16.58 -2.99 0.44
CA TYR A 188 16.58 -4.10 -0.49
C TYR A 188 17.60 -3.86 -1.60
N VAL A 189 18.21 -4.96 -2.08
CA VAL A 189 19.11 -4.98 -3.21
C VAL A 189 18.48 -5.83 -4.31
N VAL A 190 18.56 -5.33 -5.54
CA VAL A 190 18.08 -5.99 -6.75
C VAL A 190 19.28 -6.32 -7.62
N GLY A 191 19.31 -7.53 -8.16
CA GLY A 191 20.33 -7.97 -9.10
C GLY A 191 19.71 -8.67 -10.30
N LEU A 192 20.17 -8.30 -11.50
CA LEU A 192 19.87 -8.95 -12.77
C LEU A 192 21.17 -9.50 -13.37
N ARG A 193 21.12 -10.70 -13.93
CA ARG A 193 22.26 -11.31 -14.64
C ARG A 193 21.80 -12.23 -15.77
N GLY A 194 22.70 -12.51 -16.71
CA GLY A 194 22.43 -13.42 -17.82
C GLY A 194 21.24 -13.00 -18.68
N LEU A 195 21.00 -11.68 -18.80
CA LEU A 195 19.92 -11.15 -19.62
C LEU A 195 20.22 -11.38 -21.10
N VAL A 196 19.18 -11.75 -21.85
CA VAL A 196 19.25 -12.13 -23.27
C VAL A 196 18.24 -11.34 -24.08
N ARG A 197 18.64 -10.90 -25.27
CA ARG A 197 17.76 -10.24 -26.24
C ARG A 197 16.97 -11.23 -27.07
N THR A 198 15.90 -10.77 -27.72
CA THR A 198 15.05 -11.56 -28.62
C THR A 198 15.79 -12.13 -29.84
N ASP A 199 16.96 -11.60 -30.20
CA ASP A 199 17.83 -12.15 -31.24
C ASP A 199 18.82 -13.24 -30.74
N GLY A 200 18.82 -13.50 -29.42
CA GLY A 200 19.68 -14.46 -28.73
C GLY A 200 21.04 -13.92 -28.33
N SER A 201 21.31 -12.62 -28.51
CA SER A 201 22.53 -11.98 -27.98
C SER A 201 22.42 -11.72 -26.48
N GLU A 202 23.56 -11.78 -25.78
CA GLU A 202 23.66 -11.36 -24.39
C GLU A 202 23.47 -9.84 -24.29
N VAL A 203 22.78 -9.39 -23.25
CA VAL A 203 22.71 -7.97 -22.90
C VAL A 203 24.07 -7.56 -22.37
N GLU A 204 24.52 -6.37 -22.76
CA GLU A 204 25.78 -5.81 -22.25
C GLU A 204 25.40 -4.74 -21.23
N PRO A 205 26.07 -4.68 -20.07
CA PRO A 205 25.97 -3.57 -19.13
C PRO A 205 26.04 -2.20 -19.80
N SER A 206 25.25 -1.25 -19.30
CA SER A 206 25.38 0.15 -19.72
C SER A 206 26.79 0.68 -19.41
N ALA A 207 27.23 1.72 -20.11
CA ALA A 207 28.56 2.28 -19.87
C ALA A 207 28.72 2.80 -18.43
N ALA A 208 27.63 3.31 -17.84
CA ALA A 208 27.59 3.74 -16.45
C ALA A 208 27.68 2.56 -15.47
N PHE A 209 26.91 1.48 -15.70
CA PHE A 209 26.97 0.30 -14.83
C PHE A 209 28.33 -0.43 -14.96
N GLN A 210 28.88 -0.51 -16.16
CA GLN A 210 30.25 -1.04 -16.35
C GLN A 210 31.29 -0.20 -15.61
N ALA A 211 31.18 1.13 -15.62
CA ALA A 211 32.08 1.99 -14.86
C ALA A 211 31.92 1.79 -13.34
N GLN A 212 30.69 1.54 -12.87
CA GLN A 212 30.40 1.20 -11.48
C GLN A 212 31.00 -0.14 -11.07
N MET A 213 31.01 -1.14 -11.96
CA MET A 213 31.68 -2.42 -11.71
C MET A 213 33.21 -2.31 -11.73
N ASP A 214 33.77 -1.49 -12.62
CA ASP A 214 35.22 -1.32 -12.79
C ASP A 214 35.88 -0.53 -11.63
N ASP A 215 35.18 0.47 -11.09
CA ASP A 215 35.65 1.35 -9.99
C ASP A 215 34.48 1.67 -9.02
N PRO A 216 34.02 0.69 -8.21
CA PRO A 216 32.87 0.87 -7.33
C PRO A 216 33.15 1.88 -6.23
N ASP A 217 32.20 2.79 -5.99
CA ASP A 217 32.14 3.56 -4.75
C ASP A 217 31.71 2.68 -3.56
N ASP A 218 31.74 3.23 -2.34
CA ASP A 218 31.41 2.48 -1.13
C ASP A 218 30.01 1.84 -1.20
N ARG A 219 29.03 2.53 -1.81
CA ARG A 219 27.66 2.05 -1.94
C ARG A 219 27.55 0.92 -2.95
N SER A 220 28.18 1.07 -4.11
CA SER A 220 28.23 0.07 -5.18
C SER A 220 28.92 -1.19 -4.69
N GLN A 221 30.03 -1.03 -3.97
CA GLN A 221 30.73 -2.15 -3.34
C GLN A 221 29.80 -2.86 -2.34
N ALA A 222 29.04 -2.12 -1.52
CA ALA A 222 28.10 -2.72 -0.60
C ALA A 222 26.95 -3.49 -1.29
N ILE A 223 26.42 -2.98 -2.41
CA ILE A 223 25.45 -3.71 -3.25
C ILE A 223 26.06 -5.04 -3.71
N PHE A 224 27.28 -5.01 -4.23
CA PHE A 224 27.99 -6.19 -4.73
C PHE A 224 28.30 -7.19 -3.62
N ASP A 225 28.69 -6.72 -2.43
CA ASP A 225 28.99 -7.58 -1.27
C ASP A 225 27.72 -8.29 -0.77
N VAL A 226 26.56 -7.61 -0.74
CA VAL A 226 25.27 -8.23 -0.39
C VAL A 226 24.90 -9.33 -1.40
N LEU A 227 25.01 -9.05 -2.69
CA LEU A 227 24.72 -10.03 -3.76
C LEU A 227 25.70 -11.23 -3.72
N ALA A 228 27.00 -10.96 -3.53
CA ALA A 228 28.01 -12.00 -3.40
C ALA A 228 27.81 -12.87 -2.15
N GLY A 229 27.26 -12.29 -1.06
CA GLY A 229 26.78 -13.06 0.10
C GLY A 229 25.67 -14.06 -0.22
N GLN A 230 24.88 -13.80 -1.27
CA GLN A 230 23.87 -14.73 -1.81
C GLN A 230 24.42 -15.65 -2.93
N GLY A 231 25.72 -15.61 -3.19
CA GLY A 231 26.37 -16.42 -4.23
C GLY A 231 26.26 -15.86 -5.64
N TRP A 232 25.92 -14.57 -5.80
CA TRP A 232 25.91 -13.88 -7.08
C TRP A 232 27.27 -13.20 -7.33
N ASP A 233 28.00 -13.63 -8.35
CA ASP A 233 29.28 -13.02 -8.70
C ASP A 233 29.04 -11.61 -9.29
N PRO A 234 29.61 -10.54 -8.70
CA PRO A 234 29.45 -9.19 -9.23
C PRO A 234 29.89 -9.04 -10.70
N ALA A 235 30.82 -9.87 -11.17
CA ALA A 235 31.29 -9.85 -12.56
C ALA A 235 30.29 -10.43 -13.57
N GLU A 236 29.22 -11.08 -13.10
CA GLU A 236 28.16 -11.64 -13.94
C GLU A 236 26.93 -10.72 -14.02
N LEU A 237 26.90 -9.61 -13.28
CA LEU A 237 25.73 -8.74 -13.20
C LEU A 237 25.55 -7.92 -14.48
N ASP A 238 24.30 -7.81 -14.94
CA ASP A 238 23.88 -6.90 -16.01
C ASP A 238 23.39 -5.56 -15.47
N LEU A 239 22.75 -5.58 -14.29
CA LEU A 239 22.27 -4.41 -13.57
C LEU A 239 22.08 -4.75 -12.09
N ALA A 240 22.41 -3.81 -11.19
CA ALA A 240 22.12 -3.94 -9.77
C ALA A 240 21.92 -2.57 -9.11
N TRP A 241 20.96 -2.49 -8.19
CA TRP A 241 20.70 -1.27 -7.42
C TRP A 241 20.12 -1.61 -6.04
N SER A 242 19.91 -0.58 -5.22
CA SER A 242 19.30 -0.72 -3.90
C SER A 242 18.25 0.36 -3.66
N PHE A 243 17.29 0.05 -2.80
CA PHE A 243 16.26 1.00 -2.37
C PHE A 243 15.82 0.70 -0.94
N THR A 244 15.34 1.73 -0.23
CA THR A 244 14.87 1.62 1.16
C THR A 244 13.38 1.91 1.26
N VAL A 245 12.63 1.00 1.86
CA VAL A 245 11.19 1.16 2.12
C VAL A 245 10.97 2.15 3.25
N GLY A 246 9.93 2.98 3.14
CA GLY A 246 9.55 3.96 4.15
C GLY A 246 9.28 3.34 5.51
N SER A 247 9.45 4.13 6.57
CA SER A 247 9.16 3.70 7.93
C SER A 247 7.66 3.63 8.20
N ALA A 248 7.28 2.92 9.27
CA ALA A 248 5.91 2.94 9.78
C ALA A 248 5.40 4.38 10.02
N ASP A 249 6.27 5.29 10.47
CA ASP A 249 5.93 6.67 10.78
C ASP A 249 5.63 7.50 9.52
N ASP A 250 6.35 7.28 8.41
CA ASP A 250 6.01 7.94 7.15
C ASP A 250 4.77 7.33 6.47
N LEU A 251 4.66 6.00 6.48
CA LEU A 251 3.62 5.26 5.76
C LEU A 251 2.23 5.42 6.39
N SER A 252 2.11 5.22 7.70
CA SER A 252 0.83 5.22 8.42
C SER A 252 0.71 6.30 9.51
N GLY A 253 1.78 7.07 9.77
CA GLY A 253 1.86 7.98 10.90
C GLY A 253 0.83 9.11 10.87
N ARG A 254 0.44 9.60 9.69
CA ARG A 254 -0.57 10.66 9.53
C ARG A 254 -1.95 10.22 10.04
N LEU A 255 -2.47 9.09 9.57
CA LEU A 255 -3.74 8.55 10.07
C LEU A 255 -3.65 8.14 11.55
N ARG A 256 -2.53 7.55 11.98
CA ARG A 256 -2.29 7.22 13.40
C ARG A 256 -2.31 8.47 14.28
N HIS A 257 -1.70 9.57 13.84
CA HIS A 257 -1.71 10.85 14.52
C HIS A 257 -3.13 11.41 14.63
N MET A 258 -3.85 11.48 13.51
CA MET A 258 -5.25 11.93 13.46
C MET A 258 -6.14 11.12 14.40
N TRP A 259 -5.99 9.78 14.41
CA TRP A 259 -6.76 8.92 15.29
C TRP A 259 -6.36 9.07 16.76
N ALA A 260 -5.06 9.17 17.07
CA ALA A 260 -4.58 9.34 18.44
C ALA A 260 -5.09 10.63 19.09
N GLU A 261 -5.07 11.76 18.36
CA GLU A 261 -5.63 13.02 18.86
C GLU A 261 -7.15 12.96 19.03
N THR A 262 -7.85 12.46 18.00
CA THR A 262 -9.31 12.41 17.99
C THR A 262 -9.86 11.45 19.05
N SER A 263 -9.28 10.25 19.18
CA SER A 263 -9.69 9.26 20.18
C SER A 263 -9.40 9.73 21.62
N ALA A 264 -8.32 10.48 21.84
CA ALA A 264 -8.04 11.07 23.14
C ALA A 264 -9.06 12.14 23.54
N GLU A 265 -9.58 12.91 22.58
CA GLU A 265 -10.64 13.89 22.82
C GLU A 265 -12.01 13.23 23.06
N VAL A 266 -12.38 12.25 22.23
CA VAL A 266 -13.68 11.56 22.31
C VAL A 266 -13.76 10.62 23.51
N GLY A 267 -12.67 9.91 23.84
CA GLY A 267 -12.63 8.91 24.89
C GLY A 267 -13.69 7.81 24.70
N GLU A 268 -14.43 7.52 25.78
CA GLU A 268 -15.55 6.55 25.78
C GLU A 268 -16.85 7.15 25.20
N GLY A 269 -16.85 8.44 24.88
CA GLY A 269 -18.00 9.15 24.32
C GLY A 269 -18.23 8.84 22.84
N ALA A 270 -18.95 9.73 22.17
CA ALA A 270 -19.17 9.66 20.73
C ALA A 270 -19.21 11.09 20.14
N PRO A 271 -18.87 11.26 18.84
CA PRO A 271 -19.07 12.53 18.18
C PRO A 271 -20.54 12.94 18.15
N PRO A 272 -20.86 14.25 18.17
CA PRO A 272 -22.23 14.73 17.94
C PRO A 272 -22.76 14.24 16.60
N PHE A 273 -24.02 13.80 16.56
CA PHE A 273 -24.67 13.33 15.34
C PHE A 273 -26.12 13.83 15.23
N THR A 274 -26.64 13.84 14.00
CA THR A 274 -28.04 14.12 13.69
C THR A 274 -28.68 12.93 12.99
N VAL A 275 -29.99 12.78 13.16
CA VAL A 275 -30.82 11.90 12.33
C VAL A 275 -31.67 12.78 11.42
N ASP A 276 -31.41 12.71 10.13
CA ASP A 276 -32.07 13.55 9.13
C ASP A 276 -33.28 12.84 8.52
N GLU A 277 -33.17 11.52 8.31
CA GLU A 277 -34.22 10.71 7.70
C GLU A 277 -34.29 9.32 8.32
N VAL A 278 -35.51 8.84 8.55
CA VAL A 278 -35.79 7.44 8.88
C VAL A 278 -36.87 6.92 7.93
N THR A 279 -36.53 5.92 7.13
CA THR A 279 -37.49 5.20 6.28
C THR A 279 -37.57 3.73 6.68
N VAL A 280 -38.68 3.09 6.30
CA VAL A 280 -38.87 1.64 6.49
C VAL A 280 -39.17 1.01 5.14
N GLU A 281 -38.32 0.08 4.73
CA GLU A 281 -38.40 -0.63 3.46
C GLU A 281 -38.34 -2.14 3.69
N GLY A 282 -39.49 -2.80 3.59
CA GLY A 282 -39.59 -4.23 3.88
C GLY A 282 -39.18 -4.53 5.34
N PRO A 283 -38.18 -5.40 5.58
CA PRO A 283 -37.66 -5.70 6.92
C PRO A 283 -36.56 -4.73 7.39
N ALA A 284 -36.24 -3.68 6.64
CA ALA A 284 -35.17 -2.74 6.96
C ALA A 284 -35.74 -1.39 7.45
N ARG A 285 -35.19 -0.88 8.55
CA ARG A 285 -35.26 0.54 8.92
C ARG A 285 -33.98 1.19 8.43
N ILE A 286 -34.09 2.16 7.54
CA ILE A 286 -32.96 2.89 6.98
C ILE A 286 -32.89 4.24 7.67
N VAL A 287 -31.77 4.53 8.32
CA VAL A 287 -31.50 5.78 9.02
C VAL A 287 -30.38 6.51 8.30
N ARG A 288 -30.61 7.76 7.90
CA ARG A 288 -29.61 8.65 7.33
C ARG A 288 -29.41 9.85 8.23
N GLY A 289 -28.17 10.33 8.30
CA GLY A 289 -27.81 11.47 9.11
C GLY A 289 -26.37 11.90 8.88
N THR A 290 -25.89 12.82 9.72
CA THR A 290 -24.50 13.25 9.74
C THR A 290 -23.92 13.15 11.15
N PHE A 291 -22.59 13.10 11.25
CA PHE A 291 -21.88 13.34 12.50
C PHE A 291 -20.71 14.29 12.28
N GLU A 292 -20.34 15.01 13.33
CA GLU A 292 -19.23 15.95 13.32
C GLU A 292 -17.89 15.22 13.58
N MET A 293 -16.86 15.52 12.80
CA MET A 293 -15.50 15.05 13.03
C MET A 293 -14.48 16.18 12.90
N PRO A 294 -13.32 16.10 13.57
CA PRO A 294 -12.24 17.06 13.34
C PRO A 294 -11.82 17.07 11.87
N ARG A 295 -11.60 18.25 11.32
CA ARG A 295 -11.19 18.44 9.93
C ARG A 295 -9.68 18.64 9.87
N TYR A 296 -8.97 17.62 9.43
CA TYR A 296 -7.53 17.67 9.13
C TYR A 296 -7.25 18.05 7.68
N LEU A 297 -8.29 18.32 6.89
CA LEU A 297 -8.19 18.81 5.52
C LEU A 297 -8.22 20.36 5.49
N THR A 298 -7.57 20.91 4.47
CA THR A 298 -7.67 22.32 4.11
C THR A 298 -9.09 22.71 3.66
N GLY A 299 -9.37 24.02 3.68
CA GLY A 299 -10.61 24.57 3.12
C GLY A 299 -11.85 24.11 3.88
N ASP A 300 -12.83 23.55 3.17
CA ASP A 300 -14.05 22.96 3.74
C ASP A 300 -13.97 21.43 3.87
N GLY A 301 -12.86 20.80 3.46
CA GLY A 301 -12.74 19.36 3.38
C GLY A 301 -13.57 18.74 2.25
N GLY A 302 -13.94 19.50 1.20
CA GLY A 302 -14.59 19.01 -0.02
C GLY A 302 -13.61 18.48 -1.10
N PRO A 303 -14.10 17.91 -2.21
CA PRO A 303 -13.26 17.36 -3.28
C PRO A 303 -12.12 18.30 -3.72
N GLY A 304 -10.93 17.75 -3.95
CA GLY A 304 -9.72 18.51 -4.31
C GLY A 304 -9.01 19.20 -3.14
N THR A 305 -9.46 19.01 -1.91
CA THR A 305 -8.72 19.44 -0.71
C THR A 305 -7.61 18.45 -0.35
N VAL A 306 -6.61 18.96 0.37
CA VAL A 306 -5.44 18.21 0.86
C VAL A 306 -5.36 18.28 2.38
N LEU A 307 -4.58 17.41 3.02
CA LEU A 307 -4.31 17.47 4.45
C LEU A 307 -3.66 18.82 4.82
N ALA A 308 -4.04 19.39 5.96
CA ALA A 308 -3.50 20.62 6.51
C ALA A 308 -2.16 20.35 7.21
N ASN A 309 -1.13 20.04 6.42
CA ASN A 309 0.21 19.65 6.87
C ASN A 309 1.32 20.56 6.32
N GLU A 310 0.95 21.76 5.89
CA GLU A 310 1.89 22.76 5.41
C GLU A 310 2.75 23.30 6.56
N GLY A 311 4.07 23.17 6.43
CA GLY A 311 5.04 23.62 7.43
C GLY A 311 5.48 22.56 8.44
N ASP A 312 4.86 21.37 8.44
CA ASP A 312 5.34 20.22 9.22
C ASP A 312 6.34 19.38 8.39
N PRO A 313 7.58 19.15 8.89
CA PRO A 313 8.61 18.44 8.14
C PRO A 313 8.30 16.95 7.92
N ASP A 314 7.47 16.34 8.77
CA ASP A 314 7.04 14.94 8.66
C ASP A 314 5.66 14.83 7.98
N GLY A 315 5.05 15.97 7.66
CA GLY A 315 3.76 16.06 6.99
C GLY A 315 2.60 15.59 7.86
N LEU A 316 2.73 15.67 9.20
CA LEU A 316 1.64 15.44 10.12
C LEU A 316 0.59 16.56 9.98
N PRO A 317 -0.71 16.22 9.83
CA PRO A 317 -1.74 17.23 9.66
C PRO A 317 -2.22 17.79 11.01
N GLU A 318 -2.56 19.08 11.04
CA GLU A 318 -3.23 19.71 12.18
C GLU A 318 -4.74 19.82 11.92
N ALA A 319 -5.56 19.57 12.94
CA ALA A 319 -7.00 19.80 12.84
C ALA A 319 -7.32 21.30 12.79
N ASP A 320 -8.09 21.73 11.78
CA ASP A 320 -8.66 23.07 11.67
C ASP A 320 -10.19 23.01 11.63
N GLY A 321 -10.79 23.10 12.82
CA GLY A 321 -12.24 23.07 13.00
C GLY A 321 -12.83 21.68 12.75
N THR A 322 -14.10 21.66 12.35
CA THR A 322 -14.88 20.43 12.18
C THR A 322 -15.46 20.34 10.77
N MET A 323 -15.79 19.12 10.36
CA MET A 323 -16.54 18.81 9.15
C MET A 323 -17.55 17.70 9.42
N ASP A 324 -18.58 17.63 8.58
CA ASP A 324 -19.62 16.60 8.68
C ASP A 324 -19.28 15.37 7.85
N ALA A 325 -19.46 14.18 8.42
CA ALA A 325 -19.50 12.92 7.72
C ALA A 325 -20.94 12.42 7.61
N SER A 326 -21.40 12.10 6.40
CA SER A 326 -22.74 11.56 6.18
C SER A 326 -22.75 10.03 6.34
N TYR A 327 -23.65 9.51 7.17
CA TYR A 327 -23.80 8.08 7.40
C TYR A 327 -25.14 7.55 6.89
N LEU A 328 -25.17 6.24 6.65
CA LEU A 328 -26.38 5.47 6.43
C LEU A 328 -26.31 4.19 7.26
N CYS A 329 -27.37 3.88 8.01
CA CYS A 329 -27.52 2.62 8.73
C CYS A 329 -28.81 1.89 8.35
N LEU A 330 -28.70 0.60 8.01
CA LEU A 330 -29.80 -0.34 7.89
C LEU A 330 -29.90 -1.18 9.14
N LEU A 331 -31.02 -1.06 9.84
CA LEU A 331 -31.34 -1.82 11.04
C LEU A 331 -32.43 -2.84 10.68
N PRO A 332 -32.43 -4.04 11.28
CA PRO A 332 -33.60 -4.91 11.22
C PRO A 332 -34.81 -4.18 11.80
N ASP A 333 -35.80 -3.87 10.97
CA ASP A 333 -37.08 -3.33 11.45
C ASP A 333 -37.88 -4.49 12.03
N GLY A 334 -37.66 -4.73 13.32
CA GLY A 334 -38.34 -5.73 14.13
C GLY A 334 -39.82 -5.41 14.35
N ALA A 335 -40.58 -5.17 13.28
CA ALA A 335 -42.03 -5.22 13.29
C ALA A 335 -42.47 -6.63 13.71
N ASN A 336 -42.52 -6.89 15.02
CA ASN A 336 -43.32 -7.88 15.77
C ASN A 336 -42.63 -8.62 16.94
N SER A 337 -41.44 -8.23 17.40
CA SER A 337 -41.00 -8.71 18.72
C SER A 337 -41.83 -7.99 19.81
N ARG A 338 -42.98 -8.56 20.18
CA ARG A 338 -43.80 -8.15 21.35
C ARG A 338 -43.18 -8.60 22.67
N ASP A 339 -41.93 -9.05 22.65
CA ASP A 339 -41.27 -9.76 23.73
C ASP A 339 -39.91 -9.12 24.01
N ARG A 340 -39.83 -8.41 25.14
CA ARG A 340 -38.61 -7.76 25.65
C ARG A 340 -37.47 -8.77 25.88
N SER A 341 -37.76 -10.07 25.99
CA SER A 341 -36.73 -11.11 26.13
C SER A 341 -36.02 -11.48 24.81
N GLN A 342 -36.48 -10.89 23.69
CA GLN A 342 -35.86 -10.98 22.36
C GLN A 342 -35.37 -9.61 21.85
N ALA A 343 -35.08 -8.66 22.75
CA ALA A 343 -34.23 -7.52 22.37
C ALA A 343 -32.93 -8.10 21.81
N SER A 344 -32.77 -8.00 20.50
CA SER A 344 -31.65 -8.61 19.79
C SER A 344 -30.43 -7.73 19.97
N ASP A 345 -29.37 -8.28 20.56
CA ASP A 345 -28.02 -7.73 20.45
C ASP A 345 -27.59 -7.87 18.98
N VAL A 346 -28.05 -6.94 18.13
CA VAL A 346 -27.78 -6.99 16.68
C VAL A 346 -26.32 -6.66 16.47
N SER A 347 -25.57 -7.61 15.90
CA SER A 347 -24.23 -7.35 15.41
C SER A 347 -24.29 -6.42 14.20
N THR A 348 -23.36 -5.47 14.17
CA THR A 348 -23.30 -4.44 13.13
C THR A 348 -22.13 -4.71 12.20
N VAL A 349 -22.38 -4.58 10.90
CA VAL A 349 -21.35 -4.58 9.88
C VAL A 349 -21.11 -3.15 9.41
N ILE A 350 -19.90 -2.64 9.60
CA ILE A 350 -19.45 -1.42 8.94
C ILE A 350 -19.09 -1.79 7.50
N TYR A 351 -19.75 -1.17 6.53
CA TYR A 351 -19.61 -1.49 5.12
C TYR A 351 -18.81 -0.43 4.37
N GLY A 352 -17.77 -0.86 3.67
CA GLY A 352 -17.01 -0.04 2.72
C GLY A 352 -17.48 -0.27 1.27
N HIS A 353 -17.78 0.82 0.55
CA HIS A 353 -18.32 0.76 -0.80
C HIS A 353 -17.29 0.38 -1.88
N GLY A 354 -17.78 0.00 -3.06
CA GLY A 354 -16.98 -0.33 -4.24
C GLY A 354 -16.37 0.89 -4.94
N LEU A 355 -15.74 0.66 -6.09
CA LEU A 355 -14.98 1.68 -6.83
C LEU A 355 -15.81 2.95 -7.09
N LEU A 356 -15.34 4.09 -6.58
CA LEU A 356 -15.98 5.41 -6.76
C LEU A 356 -17.47 5.45 -6.40
N GLY A 357 -17.87 4.54 -5.50
CA GLY A 357 -19.23 4.37 -5.03
C GLY A 357 -19.63 5.35 -3.94
N SER A 358 -20.67 4.96 -3.19
CA SER A 358 -21.11 5.68 -1.99
C SER A 358 -21.71 4.73 -0.97
N ARG A 359 -21.91 5.22 0.25
CA ARG A 359 -22.58 4.55 1.37
C ARG A 359 -23.94 3.96 1.02
N GLU A 360 -24.61 4.50 -0.01
CA GLU A 360 -25.91 4.01 -0.47
C GLU A 360 -25.84 2.57 -1.01
N GLU A 361 -24.66 2.08 -1.43
CA GLU A 361 -24.45 0.68 -1.79
C GLU A 361 -24.78 -0.29 -0.64
N ALA A 362 -24.65 0.14 0.61
CA ALA A 362 -25.02 -0.65 1.78
C ALA A 362 -26.50 -1.04 1.75
N THR A 363 -27.36 -0.30 1.05
CA THR A 363 -28.78 -0.67 0.89
C THR A 363 -28.98 -1.96 0.10
N GLY A 364 -28.05 -2.32 -0.79
CA GLY A 364 -28.09 -3.58 -1.52
C GLY A 364 -27.84 -4.79 -0.62
N LEU A 365 -26.59 -4.95 -0.16
CA LEU A 365 -26.20 -6.08 0.70
C LEU A 365 -26.83 -6.02 2.09
N GLY A 366 -26.97 -4.83 2.66
CA GLY A 366 -27.58 -4.63 3.98
C GLY A 366 -29.04 -5.04 4.03
N SER A 367 -29.80 -4.88 2.93
CA SER A 367 -31.19 -5.37 2.85
C SER A 367 -31.29 -6.90 2.98
N LEU A 368 -30.27 -7.65 2.56
CA LEU A 368 -30.18 -9.09 2.82
C LEU A 368 -29.70 -9.34 4.25
N GLY A 369 -28.70 -8.58 4.72
CA GLY A 369 -28.16 -8.64 6.07
C GLY A 369 -29.22 -8.51 7.17
N VAL A 370 -30.15 -7.56 7.02
CA VAL A 370 -31.25 -7.39 7.99
C VAL A 370 -32.17 -8.59 8.08
N THR A 371 -32.32 -9.39 7.00
CA THR A 371 -33.17 -10.60 7.03
C THR A 371 -32.57 -11.73 7.87
N VAL A 372 -31.25 -11.70 8.10
CA VAL A 372 -30.53 -12.65 8.94
C VAL A 372 -30.17 -12.05 10.30
N GLY A 373 -30.71 -10.87 10.64
CA GLY A 373 -30.55 -10.25 11.95
C GLY A 373 -29.24 -9.48 12.14
N LEU A 374 -28.64 -8.96 11.06
CA LEU A 374 -27.48 -8.07 11.10
C LEU A 374 -27.89 -6.63 10.78
N ALA A 375 -27.23 -5.66 11.40
CA ALA A 375 -27.29 -4.26 11.00
C ALA A 375 -26.10 -3.94 10.08
N PHE A 376 -26.27 -2.94 9.23
CA PHE A 376 -25.21 -2.42 8.36
C PHE A 376 -25.12 -0.91 8.53
N CYS A 377 -23.93 -0.35 8.69
CA CYS A 377 -23.70 1.09 8.66
C CYS A 377 -22.57 1.41 7.69
N ALA A 378 -22.65 2.54 6.97
CA ALA A 378 -21.68 2.88 5.95
C ALA A 378 -21.39 4.39 5.88
N LEU A 379 -20.19 4.69 5.40
CA LEU A 379 -19.70 6.02 5.01
C LEU A 379 -19.19 5.99 3.58
N ASP A 380 -18.92 7.19 3.05
CA ASP A 380 -18.19 7.36 1.81
C ASP A 380 -16.68 7.35 2.11
N PHE A 381 -15.90 6.59 1.34
CA PHE A 381 -14.46 6.76 1.24
C PHE A 381 -14.16 8.04 0.47
N ILE A 382 -14.27 9.20 1.13
CA ILE A 382 -13.94 10.48 0.51
C ILE A 382 -12.51 10.46 -0.05
N GLY A 383 -12.29 11.10 -1.18
CA GLY A 383 -11.10 10.93 -2.01
C GLY A 383 -11.25 9.85 -3.08
N MET A 384 -12.12 8.86 -2.87
CA MET A 384 -12.51 7.85 -3.86
C MET A 384 -14.00 7.51 -3.79
N SER A 385 -14.85 8.52 -3.61
CA SER A 385 -16.31 8.39 -3.65
C SER A 385 -16.88 8.98 -4.93
N THR A 386 -18.18 8.78 -5.17
CA THR A 386 -18.88 9.39 -6.31
C THR A 386 -18.73 10.91 -6.36
N ALA A 387 -18.59 11.58 -5.20
CA ALA A 387 -18.40 13.02 -5.13
C ALA A 387 -17.00 13.48 -5.57
N ASP A 388 -16.01 12.59 -5.59
CA ASP A 388 -14.61 12.92 -5.86
C ASP A 388 -14.22 12.69 -7.33
N VAL A 389 -15.08 12.07 -8.14
CA VAL A 389 -14.77 11.67 -9.54
C VAL A 389 -14.27 12.84 -10.38
N GLU A 390 -14.92 14.00 -10.30
CA GLU A 390 -14.50 15.20 -11.06
C GLU A 390 -13.10 15.66 -10.64
N ALA A 391 -12.82 15.73 -9.34
CA ALA A 391 -11.51 16.13 -8.83
C ALA A 391 -10.39 15.12 -9.20
N ILE A 392 -10.69 13.82 -9.20
CA ILE A 392 -9.73 12.79 -9.63
C ILE A 392 -9.40 12.97 -11.12
N VAL A 393 -10.42 13.11 -11.97
CA VAL A 393 -10.20 13.30 -13.41
C VAL A 393 -9.45 14.60 -13.70
N ASP A 394 -9.77 15.69 -12.99
CA ASP A 394 -9.04 16.95 -13.12
C ASP A 394 -7.56 16.81 -12.74
N SER A 395 -7.24 15.98 -11.75
CA SER A 395 -5.85 15.72 -11.34
C SER A 395 -5.00 15.05 -12.42
N PHE A 396 -5.59 14.40 -13.42
CA PHE A 396 -4.81 13.80 -14.52
C PHE A 396 -4.20 14.84 -15.46
N SER A 397 -4.65 16.10 -15.40
CA SER A 397 -4.02 17.18 -16.16
C SER A 397 -2.70 17.66 -15.53
N ASP A 398 -2.57 17.53 -14.21
CA ASP A 398 -1.36 17.82 -13.43
C ASP A 398 -1.33 16.90 -12.19
N LEU A 399 -0.56 15.82 -12.30
CA LEU A 399 -0.48 14.81 -11.23
C LEU A 399 0.18 15.32 -9.95
N THR A 400 0.72 16.55 -9.92
CA THR A 400 1.04 17.23 -8.66
C THR A 400 -0.18 17.27 -7.72
N ALA A 401 -1.38 17.44 -8.29
CA ALA A 401 -2.63 17.48 -7.55
C ALA A 401 -3.11 16.09 -7.07
N PHE A 402 -2.44 15.01 -7.45
CA PHE A 402 -2.85 13.66 -7.10
C PHE A 402 -2.92 13.42 -5.58
N ARG A 403 -2.09 14.12 -4.79
CA ARG A 403 -2.12 14.05 -3.31
C ARG A 403 -3.50 14.30 -2.69
N THR A 404 -4.39 14.99 -3.40
CA THR A 404 -5.79 15.21 -2.96
C THR A 404 -6.55 13.90 -2.72
N VAL A 405 -6.21 12.82 -3.42
CA VAL A 405 -6.86 11.51 -3.28
C VAL A 405 -6.49 10.84 -1.95
N PRO A 406 -5.21 10.47 -1.70
CA PRO A 406 -4.83 9.82 -0.44
C PRO A 406 -5.00 10.70 0.80
N ASP A 407 -4.88 12.02 0.67
CA ASP A 407 -5.10 12.93 1.80
C ASP A 407 -6.57 12.89 2.27
N ARG A 408 -7.51 12.91 1.33
CA ARG A 408 -8.94 12.78 1.64
C ARG A 408 -9.27 11.38 2.13
N LEU A 409 -8.69 10.32 1.54
CA LEU A 409 -8.89 8.95 2.01
C LEU A 409 -8.57 8.78 3.49
N GLN A 410 -7.47 9.36 3.97
CA GLN A 410 -7.11 9.32 5.39
C GLN A 410 -8.14 10.03 6.29
N GLN A 411 -8.67 11.19 5.87
CA GLN A 411 -9.80 11.82 6.57
C GLN A 411 -11.06 10.93 6.55
N GLY A 412 -11.29 10.21 5.44
CA GLY A 412 -12.37 9.23 5.33
C GLY A 412 -12.21 8.08 6.33
N HIS A 413 -10.99 7.52 6.46
CA HIS A 413 -10.68 6.46 7.42
C HIS A 413 -10.91 6.87 8.87
N LEU A 414 -10.59 8.12 9.23
CA LEU A 414 -10.96 8.70 10.53
C LEU A 414 -12.48 8.67 10.74
N GLY A 415 -13.25 8.98 9.69
CA GLY A 415 -14.71 8.83 9.71
C GLY A 415 -15.15 7.40 10.02
N PHE A 416 -14.54 6.38 9.40
CA PHE A 416 -14.87 4.97 9.67
C PHE A 416 -14.59 4.57 11.12
N LEU A 417 -13.47 5.03 11.70
CA LEU A 417 -13.14 4.82 13.12
C LEU A 417 -14.19 5.47 14.04
N LEU A 418 -14.58 6.70 13.75
CA LEU A 418 -15.63 7.42 14.49
C LEU A 418 -17.03 6.80 14.32
N LEU A 419 -17.34 6.23 13.16
CA LEU A 419 -18.57 5.46 12.98
C LEU A 419 -18.58 4.22 13.88
N GLY A 420 -17.46 3.52 14.01
CA GLY A 420 -17.29 2.44 14.99
C GLY A 420 -17.59 2.91 16.42
N ARG A 421 -17.00 4.05 16.82
CA ARG A 421 -17.23 4.67 18.13
C ARG A 421 -18.69 5.06 18.36
N LEU A 422 -19.38 5.61 17.34
CA LEU A 422 -20.82 5.94 17.39
C LEU A 422 -21.70 4.72 17.63
N ILE A 423 -21.34 3.58 17.04
CA ILE A 423 -22.08 2.32 17.20
C ILE A 423 -21.83 1.74 18.60
N ALA A 424 -20.57 1.76 19.06
CA ALA A 424 -20.16 1.12 20.31
C ALA A 424 -20.52 1.92 21.57
N SER A 425 -20.47 3.26 21.51
CA SER A 425 -20.63 4.12 22.68
C SER A 425 -22.08 4.20 23.17
N ALA A 426 -22.26 4.17 24.49
CA ALA A 426 -23.54 4.44 25.13
C ALA A 426 -24.03 5.90 24.94
N GLU A 427 -23.14 6.81 24.55
CA GLU A 427 -23.44 8.21 24.22
C GLU A 427 -23.66 8.43 22.71
N GLY A 428 -23.40 7.40 21.89
CA GLY A 428 -23.57 7.41 20.44
C GLY A 428 -25.01 7.11 20.00
N PHE A 429 -25.14 6.30 18.95
CA PHE A 429 -26.44 6.01 18.32
C PHE A 429 -27.49 5.45 19.29
N ALA A 430 -27.06 4.73 20.33
CA ALA A 430 -27.93 4.22 21.39
C ALA A 430 -28.81 5.30 22.07
N THR A 431 -28.43 6.59 21.97
CA THR A 431 -29.16 7.70 22.58
C THR A 431 -30.37 8.17 21.77
N ASP A 432 -30.44 7.87 20.48
CA ASP A 432 -31.50 8.36 19.59
C ASP A 432 -32.61 7.31 19.37
N PRO A 433 -33.90 7.69 19.41
CA PRO A 433 -35.03 6.79 19.16
C PRO A 433 -34.98 6.03 17.82
N ALA A 434 -34.29 6.55 16.79
CA ALA A 434 -34.13 5.86 15.51
C ALA A 434 -33.39 4.52 15.65
N PHE A 435 -32.48 4.41 16.62
CA PHE A 435 -31.66 3.24 16.91
C PHE A 435 -32.13 2.46 18.14
N GLN A 436 -33.30 2.79 18.67
CA GLN A 436 -33.91 2.07 19.79
C GLN A 436 -35.06 1.18 19.33
N ASP A 437 -35.27 0.10 20.08
CA ASP A 437 -36.47 -0.72 19.99
C ASP A 437 -37.69 0.05 20.54
N PRO A 438 -38.92 -0.46 20.34
CA PRO A 438 -40.13 0.18 20.88
C PRO A 438 -40.18 0.33 22.41
N PHE A 439 -39.26 -0.30 23.15
CA PHE A 439 -39.13 -0.23 24.60
C PHE A 439 -38.01 0.69 25.07
N GLY A 440 -37.28 1.33 24.15
CA GLY A 440 -36.17 2.24 24.41
C GLY A 440 -34.81 1.54 24.62
N ALA A 441 -34.69 0.26 24.31
CA ALA A 441 -33.40 -0.44 24.36
C ALA A 441 -32.61 -0.22 23.06
N PRO A 442 -31.28 -0.05 23.10
CA PRO A 442 -30.45 0.06 21.91
C PRO A 442 -30.56 -1.19 21.02
N ILE A 443 -30.70 -0.98 19.70
CA ILE A 443 -30.71 -2.08 18.72
C ILE A 443 -29.28 -2.57 18.44
N LEU A 444 -28.34 -1.63 18.30
CA LEU A 444 -26.94 -1.89 17.95
C LEU A 444 -26.13 -2.27 19.20
N ALA A 445 -26.46 -3.39 19.83
CA ALA A 445 -25.82 -3.84 21.08
C ALA A 445 -24.94 -5.09 20.91
N GLY A 446 -24.79 -5.61 19.68
CA GLY A 446 -23.96 -6.77 19.37
C GLY A 446 -22.51 -6.42 19.02
N SER A 447 -21.78 -7.40 18.46
CA SER A 447 -20.41 -7.20 17.98
C SER A 447 -20.36 -6.34 16.72
N ILE A 448 -19.28 -5.60 16.53
CA ILE A 448 -19.01 -4.84 15.30
C ILE A 448 -18.00 -5.61 14.44
N ALA A 449 -18.20 -5.63 13.13
CA ALA A 449 -17.24 -6.15 12.16
C ALA A 449 -17.17 -5.21 10.96
N TYR A 450 -16.03 -5.19 10.26
CA TYR A 450 -15.88 -4.52 8.98
C TYR A 450 -16.10 -5.51 7.82
N LEU A 451 -16.78 -5.07 6.77
CA LEU A 451 -16.90 -5.76 5.49
C LEU A 451 -16.71 -4.76 4.36
N GLY A 452 -15.79 -5.06 3.46
CA GLY A 452 -15.65 -4.36 2.19
C GLY A 452 -15.37 -5.34 1.07
N ALA A 453 -15.82 -5.00 -0.14
CA ALA A 453 -15.52 -5.75 -1.35
C ALA A 453 -14.92 -4.83 -2.41
N SER A 454 -13.96 -5.33 -3.21
CA SER A 454 -13.26 -4.53 -4.23
C SER A 454 -12.55 -3.33 -3.57
N GLN A 455 -12.85 -2.08 -3.95
CA GLN A 455 -12.32 -0.87 -3.29
C GLN A 455 -12.51 -0.92 -1.77
N GLY A 456 -13.69 -1.31 -1.27
CA GLY A 456 -13.89 -1.46 0.17
C GLY A 456 -12.99 -2.52 0.81
N GLY A 457 -12.56 -3.53 0.05
CA GLY A 457 -11.55 -4.49 0.48
C GLY A 457 -10.13 -3.90 0.47
N ILE A 458 -9.79 -3.09 -0.54
CA ILE A 458 -8.48 -2.42 -0.73
C ILE A 458 -8.26 -1.30 0.29
N LEU A 459 -9.31 -0.58 0.68
CA LEU A 459 -9.23 0.56 1.59
C LEU A 459 -9.54 0.17 3.04
N GLY A 460 -10.23 -0.95 3.25
CA GLY A 460 -10.82 -1.29 4.54
C GLY A 460 -9.86 -1.79 5.61
N GLY A 461 -8.68 -2.28 5.22
CA GLY A 461 -7.64 -2.70 6.14
C GLY A 461 -6.99 -1.53 6.87
N ALA A 462 -6.81 -0.39 6.21
CA ALA A 462 -6.25 0.83 6.83
C ALA A 462 -6.99 1.23 8.14
N PRO A 463 -8.30 1.54 8.14
CA PRO A 463 -9.01 1.85 9.39
C PRO A 463 -9.13 0.62 10.29
N SER A 464 -9.18 -0.59 9.75
CA SER A 464 -9.26 -1.81 10.57
C SER A 464 -8.02 -2.07 11.41
N SER A 465 -6.84 -1.70 10.92
CA SER A 465 -5.58 -1.84 11.66
C SER A 465 -5.49 -0.93 12.89
N LEU A 466 -6.28 0.14 12.93
CA LEU A 466 -6.31 1.13 14.01
C LEU A 466 -7.56 1.01 14.90
N ALA A 467 -8.49 0.14 14.53
CA ALA A 467 -9.78 0.04 15.17
C ALA A 467 -9.70 -0.49 16.60
N GLU A 468 -10.39 0.20 17.52
CA GLU A 468 -10.61 -0.29 18.88
C GLU A 468 -12.00 -0.93 19.04
N ASP A 469 -12.95 -0.55 18.19
CA ASP A 469 -14.38 -0.88 18.33
C ASP A 469 -14.80 -2.11 17.51
N TRP A 470 -13.95 -2.62 16.61
CA TRP A 470 -14.16 -3.90 15.90
C TRP A 470 -12.88 -4.73 15.82
N ASP A 471 -13.02 -6.06 15.89
CA ASP A 471 -11.91 -7.02 15.89
C ASP A 471 -11.96 -8.01 14.71
N ARG A 472 -12.88 -7.81 13.78
CA ARG A 472 -13.09 -8.65 12.60
C ARG A 472 -13.22 -7.81 11.35
N SER A 473 -12.43 -8.14 10.35
CA SER A 473 -12.48 -7.50 9.03
C SER A 473 -12.54 -8.55 7.93
N ILE A 474 -13.47 -8.35 6.99
CA ILE A 474 -13.61 -9.17 5.80
C ILE A 474 -13.27 -8.28 4.60
N LEU A 475 -12.07 -8.49 4.05
CA LEU A 475 -11.56 -7.79 2.88
C LEU A 475 -11.77 -8.68 1.65
N ALA A 476 -12.99 -8.64 1.08
CA ALA A 476 -13.39 -9.55 0.01
C ALA A 476 -12.92 -9.04 -1.36
N VAL A 477 -12.34 -9.91 -2.18
CA VAL A 477 -11.84 -9.58 -3.54
C VAL A 477 -11.08 -8.24 -3.58
N GLY A 478 -10.36 -7.94 -2.49
CA GLY A 478 -9.53 -6.77 -2.37
C GLY A 478 -8.14 -7.03 -2.95
N GLY A 479 -7.18 -6.30 -2.41
CA GLY A 479 -5.77 -6.36 -2.75
C GLY A 479 -5.04 -5.27 -1.96
N MET A 480 -3.80 -5.06 -2.31
CA MET A 480 -2.99 -3.91 -1.91
C MET A 480 -2.07 -3.56 -3.08
N GLY A 481 -1.71 -2.28 -3.21
CA GLY A 481 -0.98 -1.74 -4.35
C GLY A 481 -1.91 -1.43 -5.52
N TYR A 482 -2.34 -0.17 -5.62
CA TYR A 482 -3.07 0.31 -6.79
C TYR A 482 -2.19 0.27 -8.04
N ASN A 483 -0.89 0.52 -7.92
CA ASN A 483 0.08 0.34 -9.02
C ASN A 483 -0.10 -1.00 -9.77
N LEU A 484 -0.30 -2.10 -9.03
CA LEU A 484 -0.48 -3.45 -9.58
C LEU A 484 -1.88 -3.66 -10.18
N LEU A 485 -2.90 -3.11 -9.52
CA LEU A 485 -4.30 -3.39 -9.79
C LEU A 485 -4.83 -2.57 -10.97
N LEU A 486 -4.45 -1.29 -11.07
CA LEU A 486 -5.05 -0.33 -12.02
C LEU A 486 -4.88 -0.79 -13.47
N ARG A 487 -3.65 -1.11 -13.91
CA ARG A 487 -3.39 -1.56 -15.30
C ARG A 487 -3.90 -2.97 -15.62
N ARG A 488 -4.41 -3.72 -14.64
CA ARG A 488 -4.93 -5.08 -14.82
C ARG A 488 -6.44 -5.16 -14.59
N SER A 489 -7.09 -4.03 -14.35
CA SER A 489 -8.51 -3.94 -14.05
C SER A 489 -9.28 -3.32 -15.21
N ILE A 490 -10.30 -4.04 -15.70
CA ILE A 490 -11.26 -3.50 -16.68
C ILE A 490 -12.00 -2.26 -16.15
N GLU A 491 -12.08 -2.10 -14.83
CA GLU A 491 -12.71 -0.94 -14.20
C GLU A 491 -11.89 0.34 -14.38
N PHE A 492 -10.60 0.23 -14.75
CA PHE A 492 -9.74 1.39 -15.00
C PHE A 492 -9.63 1.76 -16.49
N ASP A 493 -10.19 0.95 -17.40
CA ASP A 493 -10.25 1.22 -18.84
C ASP A 493 -10.90 2.57 -19.18
N GLU A 494 -11.78 3.09 -18.30
CA GLU A 494 -12.42 4.39 -18.47
C GLU A 494 -11.46 5.56 -18.18
N PHE A 495 -10.47 5.38 -17.30
CA PHE A 495 -9.56 6.44 -16.86
C PHE A 495 -8.24 6.46 -17.63
N LEU A 496 -7.75 5.30 -18.07
CA LEU A 496 -6.49 5.16 -18.80
C LEU A 496 -6.37 6.12 -20.00
N PRO A 497 -7.39 6.27 -20.88
CA PRO A 497 -7.25 7.16 -22.04
C PRO A 497 -7.03 8.62 -21.67
N ALA A 498 -7.57 9.09 -20.54
CA ALA A 498 -7.35 10.46 -20.08
C ALA A 498 -5.92 10.63 -19.53
N LEU A 499 -5.46 9.68 -18.72
CA LEU A 499 -4.11 9.68 -18.17
C LEU A 499 -3.04 9.58 -19.27
N GLU A 500 -3.21 8.65 -20.22
CA GLU A 500 -2.29 8.44 -21.35
C GLU A 500 -2.27 9.63 -22.32
N ALA A 501 -3.41 10.30 -22.51
CA ALA A 501 -3.47 11.52 -23.31
C ALA A 501 -2.72 12.68 -22.63
N SER A 502 -2.79 12.76 -21.29
CA SER A 502 -2.04 13.76 -20.52
C SER A 502 -0.56 13.44 -20.42
N TYR A 503 -0.17 12.17 -20.30
CA TYR A 503 1.22 11.71 -20.19
C TYR A 503 1.51 10.70 -21.29
N PRO A 504 1.91 11.14 -22.49
CA PRO A 504 2.00 10.28 -23.66
C PRO A 504 3.31 9.47 -23.77
N ASP A 505 4.30 9.77 -22.93
CA ASP A 505 5.56 9.02 -22.94
C ASP A 505 5.35 7.59 -22.41
N PRO A 506 5.71 6.54 -23.16
CA PRO A 506 5.44 5.16 -22.75
C PRO A 506 6.19 4.70 -21.49
N VAL A 507 7.40 5.21 -21.25
CA VAL A 507 8.17 4.86 -20.06
C VAL A 507 7.56 5.57 -18.86
N ASP A 508 7.25 6.86 -18.99
CA ASP A 508 6.50 7.59 -17.95
C ASP A 508 5.20 6.87 -17.61
N GLN A 509 4.44 6.42 -18.61
CA GLN A 509 3.20 5.69 -18.39
C GLN A 509 3.38 4.46 -17.49
N ALA A 510 4.44 3.68 -17.67
CA ALA A 510 4.73 2.54 -16.81
C ALA A 510 5.19 2.96 -15.40
N MET A 511 5.90 4.08 -15.28
CA MET A 511 6.38 4.61 -13.99
C MET A 511 5.30 5.31 -13.17
N LEU A 512 4.34 5.98 -13.82
CA LEU A 512 3.33 6.79 -13.18
C LEU A 512 2.54 6.03 -12.10
N PRO A 513 2.01 4.81 -12.32
CA PRO A 513 1.32 4.06 -11.27
C PRO A 513 2.15 3.90 -9.99
N ASP A 514 3.45 3.64 -10.09
CA ASP A 514 4.35 3.50 -8.94
C ASP A 514 4.67 4.83 -8.27
N LEU A 515 4.79 5.91 -9.04
CA LEU A 515 4.85 7.26 -8.47
C LEU A 515 3.55 7.57 -7.71
N LEU A 516 2.38 7.32 -8.27
CA LEU A 516 1.11 7.58 -7.58
C LEU A 516 0.99 6.73 -6.32
N GLU A 517 1.42 5.46 -6.35
CA GLU A 517 1.40 4.54 -5.21
C GLU A 517 2.22 5.06 -4.01
N GLN A 518 3.35 5.75 -4.24
CA GLN A 518 4.13 6.39 -3.17
C GLN A 518 3.31 7.33 -2.27
N LEU A 519 2.25 7.93 -2.83
CA LEU A 519 1.30 8.75 -2.09
C LEU A 519 0.05 7.93 -1.71
N TRP A 520 -0.45 7.11 -2.63
CA TRP A 520 -1.70 6.35 -2.48
C TRP A 520 -1.66 5.41 -1.28
N GLN A 521 -0.52 4.74 -1.07
CA GLN A 521 -0.28 3.79 0.01
C GLN A 521 -0.72 4.30 1.39
N ARG A 522 -0.59 5.61 1.65
CA ARG A 522 -0.95 6.26 2.92
C ARG A 522 -2.43 6.09 3.25
N GLY A 523 -3.27 5.95 2.23
CA GLY A 523 -4.72 5.81 2.31
C GLY A 523 -5.25 4.42 1.94
N GLU A 524 -4.40 3.41 1.71
CA GLU A 524 -4.84 2.05 1.34
C GLU A 524 -4.08 0.96 2.10
N ASN A 525 -4.41 -0.32 1.88
CA ASN A 525 -3.88 -1.42 2.68
C ASN A 525 -2.35 -1.55 2.68
N ALA A 526 -1.63 -1.12 1.64
CA ALA A 526 -0.18 -1.27 1.54
C ALA A 526 0.59 -0.71 2.76
N ALA A 527 0.22 0.48 3.26
CA ALA A 527 0.87 1.09 4.42
C ALA A 527 0.51 0.45 5.78
N TYR A 528 -0.43 -0.51 5.79
CA TYR A 528 -0.95 -1.11 7.03
C TYR A 528 -0.87 -2.64 7.03
N ALA A 529 -0.39 -3.25 5.95
CA ALA A 529 -0.35 -4.71 5.79
C ALA A 529 0.46 -5.42 6.89
N GLN A 530 1.49 -4.78 7.43
CA GLN A 530 2.29 -5.30 8.54
C GLN A 530 1.63 -5.11 9.92
N HIS A 531 0.49 -4.42 9.97
CA HIS A 531 -0.26 -4.11 11.19
C HIS A 531 -1.66 -4.77 11.21
N LEU A 532 -2.04 -5.47 10.13
CA LEU A 532 -3.25 -6.29 10.01
C LEU A 532 -2.99 -7.73 10.46
#